data_AF-A0A815I582-F1
#
_entry.id   AF-A0A815I582-F1
#
_cell.length_a   1.000
_cell.length_b   1.000
_cell.length_c   1.000
_cell.angle_alpha   90.00
_cell.angle_beta   90.00
_cell.angle_gamma   90.00
#
_symmetry.space_group_name_H-M   'P 1'
#
loop_
_entity.id
_entity.type
_entity.pdbx_description
1 polymer ?
#
loop_
_entity_poly.entity_id
_entity_poly.type
_entity_poly.pdbx_seq_one_letter_code
_entity_poly.pdbx_strand_id
1 'polypeptide(L)'
;MHVVGVDVGGTNTDAVLLRIDSDQSPKVVATAKTVTSADVFSGMLHVVRQVINDMEIAAIMVGTTHFVNALLQRQGLAKVCTLRLCGPATHAIPPMTNWPQDLKDAVNGLTAFVSGGFFLDGSIITPLDEDKIRSLVRRALTLDISSFCVCGVFSPCQKDQEERVAEIIHEESSTAYITLSHEIAGLGLSERENASILNASLRPLAIRTIRALQGTLPRRIPLFLTKNDGTLLSAEDSMRWPVFTFASGPTNSMIGAAYLSGIDNGIVIDVGGTSMDIGFIVNGRPRQTQANVRLIDDIRVNVSVPDIVSLPLGGGTIIHVNENDGSIRVGPNSVGYRLDQAALAFGGQTITATDIALAAGLTSGIGHSTVKLSSSIVEQVLDYIKQSTTRNIDRVKTNEESVPVILCGGGSILIDINQAFAGVTEIIRPAHYAVCNAVGAALCSISATIDSIVDLLPSSIDGGDQRKSEAKFNHRSDAIQAVARAGHGRVLVSDGKVISVERHTAAGFARGHLTIETVGRNLVIDFQNENLIARFDDGEILATVPDLITLVEQDSAEPVSTETIKYGYRVSVLVLPAPEAMTTPRALETVGIKAFGYDLPNYEYIPSHAPINSVWDVFYKKDIDV
;
A
#
# COMPACT_ATOMS: atom_id res chain seq x y z
N MET A 1 -17.52 0.70 -13.81
CA MET A 1 -17.39 1.33 -12.46
C MET A 1 -16.41 2.49 -12.52
N HIS A 2 -16.50 3.45 -11.60
CA HIS A 2 -15.53 4.54 -11.49
C HIS A 2 -14.74 4.44 -10.19
N VAL A 3 -13.43 4.64 -10.25
CA VAL A 3 -12.56 4.71 -9.08
C VAL A 3 -11.74 5.98 -9.11
N VAL A 4 -11.39 6.50 -7.92
CA VAL A 4 -10.58 7.69 -7.79
C VAL A 4 -9.24 7.32 -7.18
N GLY A 5 -8.15 7.64 -7.87
CA GLY A 5 -6.81 7.61 -7.30
C GLY A 5 -6.40 8.99 -6.87
N VAL A 6 -5.77 9.09 -5.71
CA VAL A 6 -5.26 10.34 -5.16
C VAL A 6 -3.84 10.13 -4.68
N ASP A 7 -2.94 11.05 -4.97
CA ASP A 7 -1.61 11.09 -4.40
C ASP A 7 -1.37 12.42 -3.70
N VAL A 8 -1.11 12.35 -2.39
CA VAL A 8 -0.80 13.50 -1.55
C VAL A 8 0.72 13.59 -1.36
N GLY A 9 1.36 14.35 -2.24
CA GLY A 9 2.78 14.69 -2.15
C GLY A 9 3.05 15.95 -1.32
N GLY A 10 4.34 16.27 -1.12
CA GLY A 10 4.76 17.47 -0.38
C GLY A 10 4.60 18.80 -1.13
N THR A 11 4.48 18.76 -2.46
CA THR A 11 4.31 19.97 -3.31
C THR A 11 2.92 20.04 -3.93
N ASN A 12 2.45 18.91 -4.49
CA ASN A 12 1.15 18.83 -5.16
C ASN A 12 0.32 17.67 -4.63
N THR A 13 -0.99 17.86 -4.69
CA THR A 13 -1.97 16.80 -4.51
C THR A 13 -2.64 16.54 -5.84
N ASP A 14 -2.61 15.28 -6.27
CA ASP A 14 -3.03 14.82 -7.58
C ASP A 14 -4.23 13.91 -7.46
N ALA A 15 -5.21 14.06 -8.35
CA ALA A 15 -6.34 13.15 -8.43
C ALA A 15 -6.58 12.71 -9.87
N VAL A 16 -7.03 11.47 -10.01
CA VAL A 16 -7.51 10.91 -11.27
C VAL A 16 -8.81 10.17 -11.06
N LEU A 17 -9.71 10.29 -12.03
CA LEU A 17 -10.89 9.46 -12.15
C LEU A 17 -10.63 8.43 -13.24
N LEU A 18 -10.66 7.15 -12.89
CA LEU A 18 -10.60 6.05 -13.85
C LEU A 18 -11.98 5.44 -14.04
N ARG A 19 -12.33 5.14 -15.29
CA ARG A 19 -13.45 4.26 -15.63
C ARG A 19 -12.93 2.86 -15.93
N ILE A 20 -13.45 1.88 -15.19
CA ILE A 20 -13.15 0.46 -15.37
C ILE A 20 -14.37 -0.19 -16.00
N ASP A 21 -14.18 -0.74 -17.20
CA ASP A 21 -15.17 -1.48 -17.97
C ASP A 21 -14.72 -2.96 -17.99
N SER A 22 -15.64 -3.94 -17.95
CA SER A 22 -15.32 -5.38 -17.72
C SER A 22 -14.28 -5.98 -18.67
N ASP A 23 -14.20 -5.48 -19.90
CA ASP A 23 -13.38 -6.05 -20.97
C ASP A 23 -12.36 -5.05 -21.57
N GLN A 24 -12.09 -3.94 -20.89
CA GLN A 24 -11.18 -2.90 -21.39
C GLN A 24 -10.22 -2.41 -20.32
N SER A 25 -9.05 -1.94 -20.77
CA SER A 25 -8.09 -1.28 -19.90
C SER A 25 -8.71 -0.01 -19.25
N PRO A 26 -8.44 0.26 -17.96
CA PRO A 26 -8.99 1.42 -17.26
C PRO A 26 -8.74 2.77 -17.97
N LYS A 27 -9.79 3.53 -18.27
CA LYS A 27 -9.63 4.80 -19.00
C LYS A 27 -9.56 5.97 -18.04
N VAL A 28 -8.57 6.84 -18.25
CA VAL A 28 -8.50 8.16 -17.58
C VAL A 28 -9.65 9.02 -18.09
N VAL A 29 -10.58 9.38 -17.21
CA VAL A 29 -11.75 10.21 -17.53
C VAL A 29 -11.47 11.68 -17.21
N ALA A 30 -10.88 11.93 -16.06
CA ALA A 30 -10.57 13.27 -15.58
C ALA A 30 -9.32 13.24 -14.71
N THR A 31 -8.59 14.36 -14.70
CA THR A 31 -7.41 14.57 -13.86
C THR A 31 -7.50 15.93 -13.20
N ALA A 32 -7.05 16.05 -11.97
CA ALA A 32 -6.92 17.33 -11.28
C ALA A 32 -5.61 17.37 -10.50
N LYS A 33 -5.04 18.57 -10.36
CA LYS A 33 -3.79 18.82 -9.65
C LYS A 33 -3.88 20.15 -8.93
N THR A 34 -3.57 20.16 -7.66
CA THR A 34 -3.53 21.37 -6.82
C THR A 34 -2.22 21.45 -6.05
N VAL A 35 -1.83 22.64 -5.59
CA VAL A 35 -0.75 22.78 -4.62
C VAL A 35 -1.18 22.14 -3.30
N THR A 36 -0.30 21.36 -2.67
CA THR A 36 -0.60 20.73 -1.39
C THR A 36 -0.76 21.80 -0.31
N SER A 37 -1.92 21.83 0.34
CA SER A 37 -2.18 22.71 1.48
C SER A 37 -1.60 22.16 2.77
N ALA A 38 -1.32 23.04 3.73
CA ALA A 38 -0.96 22.63 5.09
C ALA A 38 -2.05 21.76 5.74
N ASP A 39 -3.32 22.07 5.43
CA ASP A 39 -4.44 21.17 5.68
C ASP A 39 -4.55 20.16 4.53
N VAL A 40 -3.86 19.04 4.69
CA VAL A 40 -3.85 17.93 3.72
C VAL A 40 -5.27 17.44 3.38
N PHE A 41 -6.18 17.44 4.35
CA PHE A 41 -7.54 16.89 4.18
C PHE A 41 -8.39 17.76 3.25
N SER A 42 -8.44 19.05 3.53
CA SER A 42 -9.18 20.00 2.69
C SER A 42 -8.60 20.05 1.28
N GLY A 43 -7.27 19.97 1.14
CA GLY A 43 -6.61 19.90 -0.17
C GLY A 43 -6.98 18.65 -0.97
N MET A 44 -6.98 17.49 -0.31
CA MET A 44 -7.40 16.22 -0.91
C MET A 44 -8.87 16.27 -1.38
N LEU A 45 -9.78 16.71 -0.53
CA LEU A 45 -11.21 16.83 -0.90
C LEU A 45 -11.43 17.81 -2.04
N HIS A 46 -10.70 18.93 -2.02
CA HIS A 46 -10.78 19.93 -3.07
C HIS A 46 -10.42 19.32 -4.42
N VAL A 47 -9.30 18.58 -4.50
CA VAL A 47 -8.87 17.96 -5.76
C VAL A 47 -9.79 16.82 -6.19
N VAL A 48 -10.30 16.03 -5.25
CA VAL A 48 -11.25 14.95 -5.53
C VAL A 48 -12.57 15.51 -6.09
N ARG A 49 -13.07 16.61 -5.56
CA ARG A 49 -14.28 17.29 -6.07
C ARG A 49 -14.12 17.85 -7.49
N GLN A 50 -12.90 18.10 -7.95
CA GLN A 50 -12.66 18.56 -9.33
C GLN A 50 -12.78 17.43 -10.36
N VAL A 51 -12.66 16.16 -9.93
CA VAL A 51 -12.76 15.00 -10.83
C VAL A 51 -14.09 14.26 -10.71
N ILE A 52 -14.79 14.39 -9.59
CA ILE A 52 -16.12 13.78 -9.40
C ILE A 52 -17.22 14.70 -9.95
N ASN A 53 -17.95 14.24 -10.97
CA ASN A 53 -19.13 14.92 -11.54
C ASN A 53 -20.39 14.08 -11.35
N ASP A 54 -21.12 14.25 -10.22
CA ASP A 54 -22.41 13.61 -9.91
C ASP A 54 -22.54 12.13 -10.32
N MET A 55 -21.46 11.37 -10.14
CA MET A 55 -21.35 9.97 -10.53
C MET A 55 -21.08 9.08 -9.33
N GLU A 56 -21.46 7.81 -9.45
CA GLU A 56 -21.19 6.81 -8.44
C GLU A 56 -19.72 6.39 -8.47
N ILE A 57 -19.04 6.54 -7.33
CA ILE A 57 -17.65 6.17 -7.11
C ILE A 57 -17.60 4.87 -6.31
N ALA A 58 -16.94 3.86 -6.86
CA ALA A 58 -16.83 2.54 -6.26
C ALA A 58 -15.79 2.48 -5.13
N ALA A 59 -14.70 3.25 -5.24
CA ALA A 59 -13.65 3.33 -4.22
C ALA A 59 -12.75 4.55 -4.42
N ILE A 60 -12.09 4.98 -3.34
CA ILE A 60 -11.03 5.99 -3.35
C ILE A 60 -9.74 5.35 -2.82
N MET A 61 -8.67 5.45 -3.58
CA MET A 61 -7.33 4.95 -3.24
C MET A 61 -6.39 6.13 -3.03
N VAL A 62 -5.73 6.20 -1.87
CA VAL A 62 -4.90 7.35 -1.47
C VAL A 62 -3.45 6.92 -1.23
N GLY A 63 -2.53 7.43 -2.04
CA GLY A 63 -1.11 7.51 -1.73
C GLY A 63 -0.83 8.75 -0.88
N THR A 64 0.04 8.64 0.13
CA THR A 64 0.39 9.80 0.94
C THR A 64 1.79 9.72 1.52
N THR A 65 2.49 10.85 1.44
CA THR A 65 3.79 11.07 2.09
C THR A 65 3.65 11.62 3.51
N HIS A 66 2.42 11.82 4.01
CA HIS A 66 2.16 12.49 5.28
C HIS A 66 2.86 11.83 6.48
N PHE A 67 2.82 10.49 6.57
CA PHE A 67 3.40 9.77 7.70
C PHE A 67 4.92 9.74 7.69
N VAL A 68 5.54 9.55 6.51
CA VAL A 68 7.01 9.61 6.40
C VAL A 68 7.52 11.03 6.65
N ASN A 69 6.79 12.06 6.22
CA ASN A 69 7.14 13.46 6.49
C ASN A 69 7.07 13.80 7.99
N ALA A 70 6.08 13.28 8.72
CA ALA A 70 6.00 13.41 10.17
C ALA A 70 7.27 12.86 10.85
N LEU A 71 7.77 11.71 10.37
CA LEU A 71 9.03 11.16 10.82
C LEU A 71 10.21 12.03 10.41
N LEU A 72 10.34 12.46 9.15
CA LEU A 72 11.46 13.32 8.69
C LEU A 72 11.53 14.65 9.45
N GLN A 73 10.38 15.23 9.80
CA GLN A 73 10.27 16.52 10.49
C GLN A 73 10.28 16.38 12.02
N ARG A 74 10.24 15.15 12.55
CA ARG A 74 10.15 14.85 13.99
C ARG A 74 8.90 15.45 14.65
N GLN A 75 7.77 15.52 13.92
CA GLN A 75 6.54 16.20 14.37
C GLN A 75 5.34 15.27 14.45
N GLY A 76 4.49 15.48 15.46
CA GLY A 76 3.25 14.70 15.63
C GLY A 76 3.46 13.23 16.01
N LEU A 77 4.69 12.85 16.38
CA LEU A 77 5.07 11.51 16.79
C LEU A 77 4.74 11.28 18.27
N ALA A 78 4.25 10.08 18.58
CA ALA A 78 4.03 9.65 19.95
C ALA A 78 5.30 9.08 20.57
N LYS A 79 5.46 9.32 21.88
CA LYS A 79 6.42 8.58 22.70
C LYS A 79 5.99 7.12 22.81
N VAL A 80 6.95 6.22 22.66
CA VAL A 80 6.72 4.77 22.62
C VAL A 80 7.33 4.10 23.86
N CYS A 81 6.55 3.20 24.47
CA CYS A 81 7.05 2.21 25.42
C CYS A 81 7.43 0.92 24.66
N THR A 82 8.73 0.66 24.55
CA THR A 82 9.28 -0.52 23.89
C THR A 82 9.52 -1.63 24.92
N LEU A 83 8.81 -2.74 24.77
CA LEU A 83 8.96 -3.96 25.56
C LEU A 83 9.61 -5.05 24.70
N ARG A 84 10.90 -5.32 24.94
CA ARG A 84 11.60 -6.42 24.27
C ARG A 84 11.49 -7.69 25.11
N LEU A 85 10.82 -8.72 24.60
CA LEU A 85 10.68 -10.03 25.24
C LEU A 85 11.91 -10.88 24.90
N CYS A 86 12.82 -11.03 25.85
CA CYS A 86 14.10 -11.67 25.59
C CYS A 86 14.82 -12.21 26.83
N GLY A 87 15.84 -13.03 26.57
CA GLY A 87 16.84 -13.44 27.55
C GLY A 87 18.11 -12.56 27.55
N PRO A 88 19.10 -12.85 28.42
CA PRO A 88 20.26 -11.99 28.64
C PRO A 88 21.13 -11.73 27.39
N ALA A 89 21.18 -12.66 26.44
CA ALA A 89 22.05 -12.58 25.26
C ALA A 89 21.74 -11.39 24.33
N THR A 90 20.50 -10.90 24.32
CA THR A 90 20.06 -9.81 23.43
C THR A 90 20.07 -8.44 24.09
N HIS A 91 20.67 -8.31 25.29
CA HIS A 91 20.77 -7.03 26.00
C HIS A 91 21.91 -6.14 25.49
N ALA A 92 22.90 -6.73 24.79
CA ALA A 92 24.10 -6.02 24.34
C ALA A 92 23.81 -4.91 23.30
N ILE A 93 22.76 -5.08 22.48
CA ILE A 93 22.34 -4.10 21.48
C ILE A 93 20.97 -3.55 21.89
N PRO A 94 20.90 -2.35 22.48
CA PRO A 94 19.62 -1.80 22.92
C PRO A 94 18.73 -1.39 21.74
N PRO A 95 17.41 -1.27 21.95
CA PRO A 95 16.51 -0.67 20.98
C PRO A 95 16.97 0.72 20.53
N MET A 96 16.70 1.05 19.27
CA MET A 96 17.08 2.32 18.65
C MET A 96 18.60 2.57 18.63
N THR A 97 19.40 1.52 18.48
CA THR A 97 20.83 1.63 18.20
C THR A 97 21.03 2.23 16.80
N ASN A 98 21.98 3.18 16.67
CA ASN A 98 22.27 3.94 15.45
C ASN A 98 21.16 4.88 14.95
N TRP A 99 20.12 5.12 15.76
CA TRP A 99 19.12 6.12 15.42
C TRP A 99 19.70 7.53 15.56
N PRO A 100 19.33 8.47 14.67
CA PRO A 100 19.56 9.89 14.89
C PRO A 100 19.04 10.33 16.25
N GLN A 101 19.84 11.09 17.00
CA GLN A 101 19.54 11.44 18.39
C GLN A 101 18.24 12.26 18.50
N ASP A 102 18.01 13.19 17.56
CA ASP A 102 16.80 14.00 17.47
C ASP A 102 15.53 13.16 17.28
N LEU A 103 15.57 12.14 16.40
CA LEU A 103 14.45 11.23 16.19
C LEU A 103 14.23 10.31 17.39
N LYS A 104 15.30 9.82 17.99
CA LYS A 104 15.24 9.06 19.24
C LYS A 104 14.61 9.89 20.35
N ASP A 105 14.99 11.15 20.49
CA ASP A 105 14.42 12.08 21.46
C ASP A 105 12.96 12.43 21.18
N ALA A 106 12.50 12.33 19.92
CA ALA A 106 11.09 12.49 19.59
C ALA A 106 10.23 11.27 20.00
N VAL A 107 10.74 10.05 19.79
CA VAL A 107 9.93 8.82 19.89
C VAL A 107 10.19 7.95 21.12
N ASN A 108 11.38 7.99 21.72
CA ASN A 108 11.74 7.12 22.84
C ASN A 108 11.05 7.60 24.12
N GLY A 109 10.12 6.81 24.65
CA GLY A 109 9.48 7.04 25.95
C GLY A 109 10.13 6.20 27.05
N LEU A 110 9.77 4.91 27.08
CA LEU A 110 10.30 3.93 28.04
C LEU A 110 10.81 2.71 27.28
N THR A 111 11.99 2.21 27.60
CA THR A 111 12.52 0.97 27.02
C THR A 111 12.76 -0.04 28.13
N ALA A 112 12.27 -1.27 27.96
CA ALA A 112 12.44 -2.34 28.92
C ALA A 112 12.78 -3.68 28.25
N PHE A 113 13.76 -4.37 28.84
CA PHE A 113 14.01 -5.79 28.57
C PHE A 113 13.17 -6.60 29.56
N VAL A 114 12.31 -7.46 29.02
CA VAL A 114 11.33 -8.24 29.76
C VAL A 114 11.63 -9.72 29.52
N SER A 115 11.54 -10.54 30.58
CA SER A 115 11.67 -11.99 30.46
C SER A 115 10.69 -12.52 29.41
N GLY A 116 11.18 -13.33 28.49
CA GLY A 116 10.40 -13.81 27.34
C GLY A 116 11.31 -14.27 26.22
N GLY A 117 10.73 -14.36 25.03
CA GLY A 117 11.36 -14.83 23.81
C GLY A 117 11.29 -16.35 23.66
N PHE A 118 11.39 -16.78 22.41
CA PHE A 118 11.49 -18.19 22.03
C PHE A 118 12.87 -18.47 21.43
N PHE A 119 13.28 -19.73 21.44
CA PHE A 119 14.32 -20.25 20.57
C PHE A 119 13.73 -20.56 19.18
N LEU A 120 14.59 -20.82 18.19
CA LEU A 120 14.16 -21.10 16.82
C LEU A 120 13.28 -22.37 16.73
N ASP A 121 13.49 -23.34 17.62
CA ASP A 121 12.70 -24.58 17.72
C ASP A 121 11.34 -24.37 18.42
N GLY A 122 11.01 -23.13 18.79
CA GLY A 122 9.78 -22.75 19.46
C GLY A 122 9.77 -23.00 20.97
N SER A 123 10.85 -23.51 21.56
CA SER A 123 10.98 -23.61 23.02
C SER A 123 11.16 -22.22 23.66
N ILE A 124 10.69 -22.05 24.90
CA ILE A 124 10.74 -20.75 25.59
C ILE A 124 12.16 -20.46 26.08
N ILE A 125 12.70 -19.26 25.81
CA ILE A 125 13.99 -18.80 26.39
C ILE A 125 13.82 -18.55 27.89
N THR A 126 12.82 -17.73 28.22
CA THR A 126 12.47 -17.37 29.61
C THR A 126 10.96 -17.19 29.70
N PRO A 127 10.27 -17.68 30.76
CA PRO A 127 8.86 -17.42 30.95
C PRO A 127 8.57 -15.91 31.11
N LEU A 128 7.36 -15.49 30.70
CA LEU A 128 6.90 -14.11 30.92
C LEU A 128 6.75 -13.83 32.42
N ASP A 129 7.18 -12.64 32.83
CA ASP A 129 6.92 -12.08 34.16
C ASP A 129 5.77 -11.07 34.03
N GLU A 130 4.53 -11.57 34.12
CA GLU A 130 3.32 -10.78 33.88
C GLU A 130 3.16 -9.62 34.88
N ASP A 131 3.50 -9.82 36.14
CA ASP A 131 3.42 -8.77 37.17
C ASP A 131 4.39 -7.63 36.88
N LYS A 132 5.61 -7.96 36.44
CA LYS A 132 6.58 -6.96 35.99
C LYS A 132 6.11 -6.23 34.74
N ILE A 133 5.49 -6.94 33.78
CA ILE A 133 4.89 -6.33 32.59
C ILE A 133 3.80 -5.33 33.00
N ARG A 134 2.85 -5.71 33.86
CA ARG A 134 1.80 -4.81 34.38
C ARG A 134 2.38 -3.58 35.04
N SER A 135 3.40 -3.75 35.88
CA SER A 135 4.11 -2.64 36.54
C SER A 135 4.74 -1.68 35.53
N LEU A 136 5.38 -2.21 34.48
CA LEU A 136 5.95 -1.41 33.39
C LEU A 136 4.88 -0.65 32.59
N VAL A 137 3.75 -1.30 32.29
CA VAL A 137 2.63 -0.68 31.59
C VAL A 137 2.04 0.47 32.42
N ARG A 138 1.73 0.24 33.69
CA ARG A 138 1.26 1.29 34.61
C ARG A 138 2.24 2.44 34.69
N ARG A 139 3.54 2.15 34.79
CA ARG A 139 4.59 3.17 34.79
C ARG A 139 4.59 3.99 33.49
N ALA A 140 4.49 3.35 32.33
CA ALA A 140 4.40 4.06 31.06
C ALA A 140 3.17 4.99 31.01
N LEU A 141 2.01 4.51 31.46
CA LEU A 141 0.78 5.32 31.54
C LEU A 141 0.92 6.52 32.49
N THR A 142 1.59 6.37 33.65
CA THR A 142 1.86 7.52 34.55
C THR A 142 2.78 8.57 33.94
N LEU A 143 3.52 8.22 32.89
CA LEU A 143 4.39 9.13 32.12
C LEU A 143 3.70 9.64 30.85
N ASP A 144 2.38 9.47 30.72
CA ASP A 144 1.58 9.84 29.54
C ASP A 144 2.02 9.13 28.24
N ILE A 145 2.56 7.92 28.37
CA ILE A 145 2.95 7.06 27.25
C ILE A 145 1.87 6.00 27.05
N SER A 146 1.05 6.19 26.01
CA SER A 146 -0.04 5.27 25.65
C SER A 146 0.25 4.43 24.39
N SER A 147 1.41 4.63 23.74
CA SER A 147 1.83 3.84 22.58
C SER A 147 2.88 2.81 22.99
N PHE A 148 2.64 1.54 22.67
CA PHE A 148 3.44 0.40 23.06
C PHE A 148 3.94 -0.36 21.83
N CYS A 149 5.18 -0.81 21.89
CA CYS A 149 5.80 -1.70 20.91
C CYS A 149 6.26 -2.96 21.65
N VAL A 150 5.72 -4.12 21.30
CA VAL A 150 6.11 -5.41 21.87
C VAL A 150 6.92 -6.18 20.84
N CYS A 151 8.17 -6.53 21.17
CA CYS A 151 9.08 -7.23 20.27
C CYS A 151 9.72 -8.44 20.94
N GLY A 152 9.31 -9.64 20.54
CA GLY A 152 9.85 -10.91 21.03
C GLY A 152 10.95 -11.48 20.14
N VAL A 153 11.93 -12.15 20.76
CA VAL A 153 12.88 -12.99 20.02
C VAL A 153 12.12 -14.15 19.37
N PHE A 154 12.30 -14.31 18.06
CA PHE A 154 11.58 -15.27 17.19
C PHE A 154 10.04 -15.17 17.23
N SER A 155 9.47 -14.00 17.55
CA SER A 155 8.02 -13.79 17.51
C SER A 155 7.34 -13.97 16.14
N PRO A 156 7.99 -13.75 14.98
CA PRO A 156 7.41 -14.14 13.69
C PRO A 156 7.19 -15.65 13.54
N CYS A 157 7.92 -16.47 14.29
CA CYS A 157 7.69 -17.92 14.36
C CYS A 157 6.63 -18.27 15.41
N GLN A 158 6.69 -17.62 16.57
CA GLN A 158 5.90 -17.92 17.77
C GLN A 158 5.35 -16.63 18.38
N LYS A 159 4.11 -16.31 18.06
CA LYS A 159 3.48 -15.02 18.40
C LYS A 159 2.88 -14.96 19.81
N ASP A 160 2.63 -16.10 20.45
CA ASP A 160 1.85 -16.24 21.68
C ASP A 160 2.26 -15.28 22.81
N GLN A 161 3.56 -15.08 23.01
CA GLN A 161 4.04 -14.17 24.06
C GLN A 161 3.80 -12.69 23.72
N GLU A 162 3.89 -12.28 22.45
CA GLU A 162 3.54 -10.91 22.07
C GLU A 162 2.03 -10.67 22.24
N GLU A 163 1.20 -11.62 21.83
CA GLU A 163 -0.25 -11.57 22.00
C GLU A 163 -0.63 -11.52 23.49
N ARG A 164 -0.01 -12.33 24.35
CA ARG A 164 -0.26 -12.31 25.79
C ARG A 164 0.12 -10.97 26.43
N VAL A 165 1.25 -10.37 26.03
CA VAL A 165 1.62 -9.03 26.52
C VAL A 165 0.63 -7.98 26.00
N ALA A 166 0.10 -8.12 24.79
CA ALA A 166 -0.94 -7.23 24.25
C ALA A 166 -2.22 -7.27 25.11
N GLU A 167 -2.66 -8.46 25.49
CA GLU A 167 -3.81 -8.66 26.39
C GLU A 167 -3.57 -7.94 27.73
N ILE A 168 -2.39 -8.12 28.33
CA ILE A 168 -2.04 -7.45 29.60
C ILE A 168 -2.07 -5.92 29.43
N ILE A 169 -1.51 -5.38 28.34
CA ILE A 169 -1.56 -3.94 28.09
C ILE A 169 -3.01 -3.46 27.97
N HIS A 170 -3.85 -4.22 27.26
CA HIS A 170 -5.25 -3.88 27.07
C HIS A 170 -6.07 -3.93 28.36
N GLU A 171 -5.82 -4.91 29.23
CA GLU A 171 -6.42 -5.01 30.56
C GLU A 171 -6.07 -3.80 31.45
N GLU A 172 -4.84 -3.29 31.36
CA GLU A 172 -4.40 -2.10 32.11
C GLU A 172 -4.88 -0.79 31.46
N SER A 173 -5.05 -0.77 30.13
CA SER A 173 -5.58 0.38 29.39
C SER A 173 -6.22 -0.03 28.06
N SER A 174 -7.55 0.04 28.00
CA SER A 174 -8.31 -0.27 26.80
C SER A 174 -8.13 0.74 25.66
N THR A 175 -7.49 1.89 25.93
CA THR A 175 -7.22 2.95 24.94
C THR A 175 -5.77 2.98 24.47
N ALA A 176 -4.92 2.06 24.96
CA ALA A 176 -3.53 1.97 24.55
C ALA A 176 -3.38 1.57 23.07
N TYR A 177 -2.41 2.17 22.40
CA TYR A 177 -2.02 1.78 21.04
C TYR A 177 -0.93 0.72 21.13
N ILE A 178 -1.19 -0.50 20.65
CA ILE A 178 -0.27 -1.63 20.74
C ILE A 178 0.22 -2.02 19.34
N THR A 179 1.53 -2.04 19.11
CA THR A 179 2.15 -2.62 17.91
C THR A 179 2.85 -3.91 18.32
N LEU A 180 2.49 -5.01 17.66
CA LEU A 180 3.14 -6.32 17.81
C LEU A 180 4.12 -6.52 16.66
N SER A 181 5.37 -6.85 16.99
CA SER A 181 6.43 -6.84 15.99
C SER A 181 6.26 -7.92 14.93
N HIS A 182 5.66 -9.06 15.27
CA HIS A 182 5.40 -10.15 14.32
C HIS A 182 4.42 -9.78 13.20
N GLU A 183 3.62 -8.73 13.37
CA GLU A 183 2.70 -8.21 12.34
C GLU A 183 3.37 -7.20 11.40
N ILE A 184 4.56 -6.71 11.75
CA ILE A 184 5.24 -5.61 11.04
C ILE A 184 6.29 -6.14 10.07
N ALA A 185 7.11 -7.10 10.51
CA ALA A 185 8.17 -7.66 9.69
C ALA A 185 8.56 -9.07 10.13
N GLY A 186 9.20 -9.82 9.23
CA GLY A 186 9.68 -11.17 9.48
C GLY A 186 10.97 -11.24 10.33
N LEU A 187 11.89 -12.13 9.95
CA LEU A 187 13.15 -12.31 10.68
C LEU A 187 14.04 -11.05 10.69
N GLY A 188 14.96 -10.98 11.65
CA GLY A 188 15.80 -9.81 11.94
C GLY A 188 15.27 -8.99 13.11
N LEU A 189 15.79 -9.24 14.32
CA LEU A 189 15.28 -8.63 15.56
C LEU A 189 15.39 -7.11 15.54
N SER A 190 16.56 -6.56 15.20
CA SER A 190 16.82 -5.12 15.24
C SER A 190 16.00 -4.37 14.19
N GLU A 191 15.98 -4.87 12.96
CA GLU A 191 15.24 -4.25 11.85
C GLU A 191 13.72 -4.30 12.05
N ARG A 192 13.20 -5.42 12.56
CA ARG A 192 11.78 -5.57 12.91
C ARG A 192 11.40 -4.67 14.08
N GLU A 193 12.22 -4.62 15.13
CA GLU A 193 11.98 -3.74 16.27
C GLU A 193 12.00 -2.27 15.84
N ASN A 194 12.93 -1.88 14.98
CA ASN A 194 12.99 -0.53 14.45
C ASN A 194 11.70 -0.16 13.71
N ALA A 195 11.25 -1.01 12.78
CA ALA A 195 9.99 -0.79 12.04
C ALA A 195 8.78 -0.72 12.98
N SER A 196 8.76 -1.56 14.02
CA SER A 196 7.68 -1.62 15.01
C SER A 196 7.60 -0.37 15.88
N ILE A 197 8.75 0.19 16.28
CA ILE A 197 8.83 1.46 17.02
C ILE A 197 8.37 2.61 16.13
N LEU A 198 8.82 2.68 14.87
CA LEU A 198 8.37 3.70 13.92
C LEU A 198 6.84 3.61 13.73
N ASN A 199 6.30 2.42 13.53
CA ASN A 199 4.87 2.19 13.40
C ASN A 199 4.10 2.65 14.65
N ALA A 200 4.54 2.23 15.85
CA ALA A 200 3.93 2.59 17.13
C ALA A 200 3.90 4.11 17.34
N SER A 201 4.98 4.81 16.97
CA SER A 201 5.06 6.28 17.11
C SER A 201 4.07 7.04 16.22
N LEU A 202 3.62 6.41 15.13
CA LEU A 202 2.71 7.01 14.15
C LEU A 202 1.24 6.65 14.34
N ARG A 203 0.93 5.58 15.09
CA ARG A 203 -0.45 5.10 15.25
C ARG A 203 -1.45 6.21 15.64
N PRO A 204 -1.16 7.10 16.61
CA PRO A 204 -2.10 8.15 16.97
C PRO A 204 -2.33 9.16 15.84
N LEU A 205 -1.27 9.49 15.08
CA LEU A 205 -1.38 10.37 13.92
C LEU A 205 -2.22 9.70 12.82
N ALA A 206 -1.94 8.44 12.50
CA ALA A 206 -2.68 7.67 11.50
C ALA A 206 -4.18 7.62 11.82
N ILE A 207 -4.55 7.32 13.06
CA ILE A 207 -5.95 7.27 13.49
C ILE A 207 -6.65 8.62 13.31
N ARG A 208 -6.04 9.72 13.76
CA ARG A 208 -6.64 11.05 13.59
C ARG A 208 -6.79 11.40 12.11
N THR A 209 -5.76 11.15 11.33
CA THR A 209 -5.71 11.47 9.90
C THR A 209 -6.74 10.69 9.10
N ILE A 210 -6.77 9.37 9.24
CA ILE A 210 -7.65 8.52 8.44
C ILE A 210 -9.11 8.70 8.85
N ARG A 211 -9.41 8.88 10.15
CA ARG A 211 -10.79 9.18 10.59
C ARG A 211 -11.28 10.53 10.07
N ALA A 212 -10.42 11.55 10.04
CA ALA A 212 -10.76 12.84 9.46
C ALA A 212 -11.09 12.69 7.96
N LEU A 213 -10.28 11.92 7.21
CA LEU A 213 -10.56 11.60 5.81
C LEU A 213 -11.93 10.93 5.65
N GLN A 214 -12.16 9.84 6.38
CA GLN A 214 -13.43 9.10 6.32
C GLN A 214 -14.65 9.97 6.68
N GLY A 215 -14.51 10.84 7.68
CA GLY A 215 -15.59 11.74 8.12
C GLY A 215 -15.99 12.82 7.11
N THR A 216 -15.12 13.10 6.13
CA THR A 216 -15.37 14.11 5.09
C THR A 216 -15.88 13.55 3.77
N LEU A 217 -15.67 12.25 3.55
CA LEU A 217 -16.22 11.53 2.41
C LEU A 217 -17.70 11.22 2.66
N PRO A 218 -18.55 11.15 1.61
CA PRO A 218 -19.90 10.64 1.74
C PRO A 218 -19.87 9.26 2.41
N ARG A 219 -20.69 9.06 3.45
CA ARG A 219 -20.85 7.75 4.10
C ARG A 219 -21.26 6.73 3.03
N ARG A 220 -20.33 5.88 2.60
CA ARG A 220 -20.47 4.66 1.77
C ARG A 220 -19.26 4.37 0.88
N ILE A 221 -18.42 5.36 0.57
CA ILE A 221 -17.31 5.14 -0.36
C ILE A 221 -16.14 4.46 0.37
N PRO A 222 -15.74 3.23 -0.03
CA PRO A 222 -14.57 2.57 0.52
C PRO A 222 -13.31 3.42 0.30
N LEU A 223 -12.50 3.52 1.36
CA LEU A 223 -11.23 4.22 1.36
C LEU A 223 -10.09 3.23 1.57
N PHE A 224 -9.15 3.22 0.65
CA PHE A 224 -7.91 2.44 0.73
C PHE A 224 -6.70 3.36 0.71
N LEU A 225 -5.63 2.94 1.38
CA LEU A 225 -4.31 3.57 1.28
C LEU A 225 -3.37 2.68 0.49
N THR A 226 -2.45 3.26 -0.26
CA THR A 226 -1.49 2.47 -1.02
C THR A 226 -0.26 2.12 -0.18
N LYS A 227 0.19 0.88 -0.33
CA LYS A 227 1.37 0.34 0.32
C LYS A 227 2.64 0.62 -0.47
N ASN A 228 3.76 0.48 0.21
CA ASN A 228 5.11 0.52 -0.33
C ASN A 228 5.33 -0.47 -1.50
N ASP A 229 4.62 -1.59 -1.53
CA ASP A 229 4.78 -2.67 -2.53
C ASP A 229 3.80 -2.57 -3.73
N GLY A 230 2.97 -1.52 -3.76
CA GLY A 230 2.01 -1.30 -4.85
C GLY A 230 0.68 -2.02 -4.64
N THR A 231 0.38 -2.35 -3.40
CA THR A 231 -0.88 -3.00 -3.01
C THR A 231 -1.69 -2.08 -2.09
N LEU A 232 -2.90 -2.49 -1.73
CA LEU A 232 -3.83 -1.67 -0.94
C LEU A 232 -3.91 -2.12 0.52
N LEU A 233 -4.07 -1.15 1.43
CA LEU A 233 -4.52 -1.33 2.81
C LEU A 233 -5.91 -0.73 2.97
N SER A 234 -6.77 -1.39 3.73
CA SER A 234 -8.00 -0.78 4.18
C SER A 234 -7.72 0.46 5.05
N ALA A 235 -8.68 1.37 5.16
CA ALA A 235 -8.59 2.48 6.09
C ALA A 235 -8.37 2.00 7.55
N GLU A 236 -8.95 0.86 7.93
CA GLU A 236 -8.75 0.28 9.27
C GLU A 236 -7.31 -0.23 9.47
N ASP A 237 -6.81 -1.02 8.54
CA ASP A 237 -5.47 -1.59 8.63
C ASP A 237 -4.39 -0.51 8.56
N SER A 238 -4.59 0.55 7.77
CA SER A 238 -3.65 1.67 7.69
C SER A 238 -3.58 2.50 8.99
N MET A 239 -4.62 2.48 9.83
CA MET A 239 -4.56 3.03 11.20
C MET A 239 -3.73 2.17 12.16
N ARG A 240 -3.60 0.87 11.85
CA ARG A 240 -2.82 -0.10 12.63
C ARG A 240 -1.36 -0.16 12.16
N TRP A 241 -1.14 -0.11 10.84
CA TRP A 241 0.16 -0.30 10.20
C TRP A 241 0.58 0.83 9.24
N PRO A 242 0.62 2.11 9.68
CA PRO A 242 1.03 3.22 8.82
C PRO A 242 2.46 3.11 8.26
N VAL A 243 3.33 2.27 8.84
CA VAL A 243 4.70 2.05 8.35
C VAL A 243 4.74 1.51 6.91
N PHE A 244 3.67 0.82 6.48
CA PHE A 244 3.60 0.24 5.15
C PHE A 244 3.23 1.23 4.04
N THR A 245 3.05 2.52 4.33
CA THR A 245 2.67 3.52 3.32
C THR A 245 3.78 4.56 3.03
N PHE A 246 4.96 4.43 3.63
CA PHE A 246 6.03 5.44 3.57
C PHE A 246 6.58 5.71 2.17
N ALA A 247 6.63 4.68 1.32
CA ALA A 247 7.12 4.73 -0.05
C ALA A 247 5.99 4.62 -1.07
N SER A 248 4.75 4.93 -0.67
CA SER A 248 3.57 4.89 -1.53
C SER A 248 3.70 5.77 -2.77
N GLY A 249 4.22 7.00 -2.64
CA GLY A 249 4.36 7.95 -3.74
C GLY A 249 5.20 7.41 -4.92
N PRO A 250 6.50 7.09 -4.72
CA PRO A 250 7.33 6.54 -5.78
C PRO A 250 6.78 5.24 -6.38
N THR A 251 6.22 4.36 -5.53
CA THR A 251 5.58 3.12 -5.97
C THR A 251 4.38 3.39 -6.87
N ASN A 252 3.51 4.31 -6.49
CA ASN A 252 2.36 4.72 -7.29
C ASN A 252 2.83 5.31 -8.62
N SER A 253 3.83 6.20 -8.62
CA SER A 253 4.38 6.76 -9.86
C SER A 253 4.87 5.67 -10.83
N MET A 254 5.53 4.63 -10.33
CA MET A 254 6.01 3.50 -11.13
C MET A 254 4.89 2.65 -11.72
N ILE A 255 3.84 2.36 -10.94
CA ILE A 255 2.66 1.61 -11.44
C ILE A 255 1.93 2.43 -12.50
N GLY A 256 1.75 3.73 -12.26
CA GLY A 256 1.13 4.62 -13.24
C GLY A 256 1.98 4.77 -14.51
N ALA A 257 3.30 4.84 -14.37
CA ALA A 257 4.24 4.89 -15.48
C ALA A 257 4.13 3.66 -16.37
N ALA A 258 4.15 2.46 -15.77
CA ALA A 258 3.99 1.20 -16.48
C ALA A 258 2.66 1.17 -17.25
N TYR A 259 1.57 1.52 -16.57
CA TYR A 259 0.24 1.54 -17.15
C TYR A 259 0.10 2.51 -18.34
N LEU A 260 0.53 3.77 -18.15
CA LEU A 260 0.35 4.82 -19.15
C LEU A 260 1.29 4.68 -20.35
N SER A 261 2.45 4.04 -20.16
CA SER A 261 3.40 3.77 -21.25
C SER A 261 3.14 2.44 -21.97
N GLY A 262 2.49 1.48 -21.32
CA GLY A 262 2.37 0.11 -21.80
C GLY A 262 3.68 -0.69 -21.72
N ILE A 263 4.64 -0.24 -20.90
CA ILE A 263 5.93 -0.89 -20.71
C ILE A 263 5.98 -1.56 -19.35
N ASP A 264 6.23 -2.86 -19.36
CA ASP A 264 6.29 -3.67 -18.16
C ASP A 264 7.69 -3.75 -17.54
N ASN A 265 8.75 -3.54 -18.34
CA ASN A 265 10.13 -3.68 -17.91
C ASN A 265 10.96 -2.47 -18.37
N GLY A 266 11.48 -1.70 -17.43
CA GLY A 266 12.19 -0.46 -17.73
C GLY A 266 12.50 0.39 -16.50
N ILE A 267 13.11 1.54 -16.74
CA ILE A 267 13.41 2.52 -15.70
C ILE A 267 12.31 3.56 -15.66
N VAL A 268 11.86 3.92 -14.47
CA VAL A 268 10.96 5.05 -14.25
C VAL A 268 11.75 6.16 -13.57
N ILE A 269 11.65 7.37 -14.12
CA ILE A 269 12.20 8.59 -13.52
C ILE A 269 11.02 9.51 -13.22
N ASP A 270 10.63 9.58 -11.94
CA ASP A 270 9.62 10.51 -11.46
C ASP A 270 10.28 11.79 -10.96
N VAL A 271 9.96 12.92 -11.57
CA VAL A 271 10.52 14.22 -11.21
C VAL A 271 9.41 15.11 -10.66
N GLY A 272 9.49 15.37 -9.36
CA GLY A 272 8.59 16.26 -8.65
C GLY A 272 9.09 17.72 -8.61
N GLY A 273 8.51 18.50 -7.70
CA GLY A 273 8.96 19.87 -7.43
C GLY A 273 10.25 19.95 -6.58
N THR A 274 10.55 18.92 -5.79
CA THR A 274 11.66 18.92 -4.82
C THR A 274 12.70 17.84 -5.08
N SER A 275 12.27 16.71 -5.64
CA SER A 275 13.08 15.49 -5.77
C SER A 275 12.86 14.82 -7.10
N MET A 276 13.80 13.92 -7.43
CA MET A 276 13.74 12.99 -8.55
C MET A 276 13.96 11.59 -7.99
N ASP A 277 12.99 10.71 -8.23
CA ASP A 277 13.02 9.32 -7.81
C ASP A 277 13.20 8.43 -9.05
N ILE A 278 14.25 7.60 -9.02
CA ILE A 278 14.62 6.70 -10.11
C ILE A 278 14.51 5.27 -9.61
N GLY A 279 13.78 4.42 -10.31
CA GLY A 279 13.76 2.99 -10.01
C GLY A 279 13.39 2.15 -11.21
N PHE A 280 13.30 0.84 -10.99
CA PHE A 280 13.11 -0.15 -12.05
C PHE A 280 11.76 -0.84 -11.88
N ILE A 281 11.03 -1.01 -12.97
CA ILE A 281 9.81 -1.82 -13.01
C ILE A 281 10.09 -3.18 -13.67
N VAL A 282 9.51 -4.23 -13.10
CA VAL A 282 9.55 -5.61 -13.61
C VAL A 282 8.12 -6.11 -13.68
N ASN A 283 7.67 -6.57 -14.85
CA ASN A 283 6.28 -7.01 -15.08
C ASN A 283 5.23 -5.98 -14.61
N GLY A 284 5.48 -4.70 -14.91
CA GLY A 284 4.58 -3.58 -14.59
C GLY A 284 4.55 -3.18 -13.12
N ARG A 285 5.41 -3.77 -12.26
CA ARG A 285 5.47 -3.49 -10.83
C ARG A 285 6.85 -2.99 -10.40
N PRO A 286 6.94 -2.15 -9.35
CA PRO A 286 8.23 -1.73 -8.80
C PRO A 286 9.06 -2.94 -8.37
N ARG A 287 10.34 -2.97 -8.77
CA ARG A 287 11.31 -3.89 -8.18
C ARG A 287 11.47 -3.54 -6.71
N GLN A 288 11.38 -4.53 -5.84
CA GLN A 288 11.50 -4.34 -4.39
C GLN A 288 12.93 -4.58 -3.92
N THR A 289 13.36 -3.86 -2.89
CA THR A 289 14.65 -4.12 -2.24
C THR A 289 14.58 -5.41 -1.41
N GLN A 290 15.70 -6.14 -1.33
CA GLN A 290 15.85 -7.25 -0.40
C GLN A 290 15.99 -6.72 1.04
N ALA A 291 15.76 -7.58 2.04
CA ALA A 291 15.76 -7.26 3.47
C ALA A 291 16.88 -6.28 3.92
N ASN A 292 16.66 -5.58 5.04
CA ASN A 292 17.61 -4.62 5.62
C ASN A 292 17.71 -3.29 4.84
N VAL A 293 16.55 -2.67 4.61
CA VAL A 293 16.45 -1.41 3.88
C VAL A 293 16.66 -0.22 4.82
N ARG A 294 17.39 0.80 4.36
CA ARG A 294 17.49 2.09 5.05
C ARG A 294 16.26 2.92 4.72
N LEU A 295 15.38 3.11 5.71
CA LEU A 295 14.13 3.84 5.51
C LEU A 295 14.30 5.33 5.77
N ILE A 296 14.97 5.67 6.88
CA ILE A 296 15.23 7.05 7.30
C ILE A 296 16.65 7.09 7.87
N ASP A 297 17.51 7.93 7.30
CA ASP A 297 18.90 8.10 7.73
C ASP A 297 19.66 6.75 7.85
N ASP A 298 20.12 6.40 9.05
CA ASP A 298 20.81 5.15 9.37
C ASP A 298 19.86 4.05 9.91
N ILE A 299 18.55 4.30 9.96
CA ILE A 299 17.57 3.34 10.48
C ILE A 299 17.27 2.28 9.44
N ARG A 300 17.72 1.06 9.76
CA ARG A 300 17.47 -0.15 8.97
C ARG A 300 16.19 -0.84 9.44
N VAL A 301 15.36 -1.22 8.49
CA VAL A 301 14.08 -1.90 8.68
C VAL A 301 13.97 -3.11 7.75
N ASN A 302 13.02 -3.99 8.03
CA ASN A 302 12.74 -5.14 7.19
C ASN A 302 11.28 -5.13 6.69
N VAL A 303 10.88 -3.99 6.10
CA VAL A 303 9.58 -3.84 5.42
C VAL A 303 9.83 -3.73 3.91
N SER A 304 8.94 -4.31 3.11
CA SER A 304 9.05 -4.21 1.64
C SER A 304 8.86 -2.77 1.18
N VAL A 305 9.78 -2.29 0.35
CA VAL A 305 9.82 -0.94 -0.25
C VAL A 305 10.36 -1.03 -1.66
N PRO A 306 10.04 -0.06 -2.55
CA PRO A 306 10.58 -0.05 -3.90
C PRO A 306 12.08 0.25 -3.85
N ASP A 307 12.83 -0.40 -4.73
CA ASP A 307 14.26 -0.19 -4.92
C ASP A 307 14.50 1.06 -5.77
N ILE A 308 14.64 2.19 -5.08
CA ILE A 308 14.73 3.51 -5.69
C ILE A 308 15.98 4.27 -5.26
N VAL A 309 16.44 5.13 -6.14
CA VAL A 309 17.42 6.17 -5.85
C VAL A 309 16.74 7.52 -5.90
N SER A 310 16.71 8.22 -4.77
CA SER A 310 16.16 9.57 -4.67
C SER A 310 17.26 10.63 -4.71
N LEU A 311 17.03 11.69 -5.48
CA LEU A 311 17.93 12.83 -5.66
C LEU A 311 17.21 14.12 -5.23
N PRO A 312 17.88 15.07 -4.55
CA PRO A 312 17.32 16.38 -4.21
C PRO A 312 17.31 17.33 -5.43
N LEU A 313 16.73 16.86 -6.53
CA LEU A 313 16.67 17.52 -7.82
C LEU A 313 15.24 17.42 -8.37
N GLY A 314 14.49 18.51 -8.32
CA GLY A 314 13.15 18.64 -8.92
C GLY A 314 12.97 20.03 -9.54
N GLY A 315 11.76 20.32 -10.00
CA GLY A 315 11.45 21.57 -10.70
C GLY A 315 11.76 22.85 -9.90
N GLY A 316 11.63 22.82 -8.58
CA GLY A 316 11.91 23.93 -7.67
C GLY A 316 13.30 23.93 -7.05
N THR A 317 14.19 23.02 -7.45
CA THR A 317 15.58 23.04 -6.98
C THR A 317 16.24 24.37 -7.34
N ILE A 318 16.86 25.00 -6.34
CA ILE A 318 17.49 26.31 -6.45
C ILE A 318 18.81 26.18 -7.19
N ILE A 319 19.04 27.07 -8.15
CA ILE A 319 20.31 27.21 -8.86
C ILE A 319 21.08 28.36 -8.25
N HIS A 320 22.21 28.05 -7.63
CA HIS A 320 23.13 29.05 -7.10
C HIS A 320 24.16 29.39 -8.16
N VAL A 321 24.31 30.67 -8.47
CA VAL A 321 25.29 31.18 -9.44
C VAL A 321 26.30 32.03 -8.68
N ASN A 322 27.59 31.74 -8.86
CA ASN A 322 28.66 32.55 -8.31
C ASN A 322 28.85 33.79 -9.19
N GLU A 323 28.67 34.98 -8.62
CA GLU A 323 28.78 36.25 -9.34
C GLU A 323 30.20 36.53 -9.85
N ASN A 324 31.23 35.94 -9.24
CA ASN A 324 32.62 36.23 -9.57
C ASN A 324 33.13 35.47 -10.80
N ASP A 325 32.71 34.22 -10.97
CA ASP A 325 33.24 33.32 -12.01
C ASP A 325 32.16 32.63 -12.85
N GLY A 326 30.87 32.83 -12.55
CA GLY A 326 29.75 32.21 -13.26
C GLY A 326 29.60 30.70 -13.01
N SER A 327 30.33 30.13 -12.06
CA SER A 327 30.17 28.73 -11.67
C SER A 327 28.83 28.48 -11.00
N ILE A 328 28.27 27.29 -11.22
CA ILE A 328 26.95 26.92 -10.69
C ILE A 328 27.04 25.87 -9.58
N ARG A 329 26.09 25.92 -8.65
CA ARG A 329 25.77 24.84 -7.71
C ARG A 329 24.26 24.58 -7.75
N VAL A 330 23.88 23.35 -8.07
CA VAL A 330 22.48 22.91 -8.13
C VAL A 330 22.07 22.33 -6.78
N GLY A 331 21.04 22.90 -6.15
CA GLY A 331 20.49 22.39 -4.89
C GLY A 331 21.50 22.35 -3.73
N PRO A 332 21.24 21.57 -2.67
CA PRO A 332 20.09 20.66 -2.50
C PRO A 332 18.79 21.39 -2.12
N ASN A 333 18.85 22.70 -1.85
CA ASN A 333 17.69 23.47 -1.43
C ASN A 333 16.66 23.61 -2.58
N SER A 334 15.38 23.55 -2.24
CA SER A 334 14.27 23.76 -3.17
C SER A 334 13.27 24.78 -2.60
N VAL A 335 12.60 25.51 -3.49
CA VAL A 335 11.50 26.41 -3.12
C VAL A 335 10.20 25.66 -2.80
N GLY A 336 10.12 24.37 -3.17
CA GLY A 336 8.99 23.47 -2.85
C GLY A 336 7.65 24.00 -3.34
N TYR A 337 6.65 24.02 -2.45
CA TYR A 337 5.29 24.52 -2.74
C TYR A 337 5.25 26.02 -3.11
N ARG A 338 6.35 26.78 -2.91
CA ARG A 338 6.44 28.21 -3.27
C ARG A 338 6.98 28.44 -4.68
N LEU A 339 7.05 27.41 -5.52
CA LEU A 339 7.56 27.50 -6.89
C LEU A 339 6.85 28.60 -7.69
N ASP A 340 5.53 28.67 -7.57
CA ASP A 340 4.64 29.62 -8.25
C ASP A 340 4.78 31.08 -7.75
N GLN A 341 5.60 31.32 -6.73
CA GLN A 341 5.86 32.64 -6.16
C GLN A 341 7.35 33.03 -6.26
N ALA A 342 8.25 32.05 -6.09
CA ALA A 342 9.68 32.31 -5.93
C ALA A 342 10.47 32.23 -7.24
N ALA A 343 10.03 31.40 -8.20
CA ALA A 343 10.75 31.20 -9.46
C ALA A 343 10.62 32.39 -10.41
N LEU A 344 11.62 32.59 -11.28
CA LEU A 344 11.63 33.69 -12.25
C LEU A 344 10.45 33.61 -13.22
N ALA A 345 10.05 32.40 -13.63
CA ALA A 345 8.90 32.14 -14.49
C ALA A 345 7.59 32.72 -13.93
N PHE A 346 7.50 32.91 -12.62
CA PHE A 346 6.33 33.45 -11.94
C PHE A 346 6.56 34.86 -11.36
N GLY A 347 7.60 35.57 -11.81
CA GLY A 347 7.91 36.93 -11.36
C GLY A 347 8.66 37.00 -10.03
N GLY A 348 9.11 35.86 -9.51
CA GLY A 348 9.98 35.80 -8.34
C GLY A 348 11.43 36.18 -8.64
N GLN A 349 12.32 35.95 -7.68
CA GLN A 349 13.75 36.33 -7.76
C GLN A 349 14.72 35.15 -7.69
N THR A 350 14.21 33.93 -7.49
CA THR A 350 15.05 32.74 -7.33
C THR A 350 15.16 32.01 -8.64
N ILE A 351 16.38 31.70 -9.09
CA ILE A 351 16.60 30.83 -10.24
C ILE A 351 16.33 29.39 -9.83
N THR A 352 15.42 28.72 -10.53
CA THR A 352 15.04 27.32 -10.28
C THR A 352 15.33 26.44 -11.50
N ALA A 353 15.33 25.12 -11.30
CA ALA A 353 15.47 24.16 -12.41
C ALA A 353 14.36 24.32 -13.47
N THR A 354 13.15 24.72 -13.07
CA THR A 354 12.04 25.03 -14.01
C THR A 354 12.40 26.21 -14.92
N ASP A 355 13.07 27.24 -14.38
CA ASP A 355 13.53 28.39 -15.15
C ASP A 355 14.59 27.97 -16.19
N ILE A 356 15.46 27.02 -15.83
CA ILE A 356 16.46 26.45 -16.75
C ILE A 356 15.78 25.70 -17.91
N ALA A 357 14.78 24.86 -17.62
CA ALA A 357 14.05 24.14 -18.66
C ALA A 357 13.29 25.07 -19.62
N LEU A 358 12.72 26.17 -19.10
CA LEU A 358 12.10 27.22 -19.92
C LEU A 358 13.13 27.97 -20.79
N ALA A 359 14.25 28.37 -20.20
CA ALA A 359 15.32 29.07 -20.91
C ALA A 359 15.98 28.20 -22.00
N ALA A 360 16.04 26.89 -21.78
CA ALA A 360 16.54 25.89 -22.74
C ALA A 360 15.54 25.54 -23.84
N GLY A 361 14.27 25.94 -23.72
CA GLY A 361 13.21 25.56 -24.66
C GLY A 361 12.74 24.10 -24.53
N LEU A 362 13.03 23.42 -23.42
CA LEU A 362 12.56 22.05 -23.15
C LEU A 362 11.06 21.99 -22.84
N THR A 363 10.51 23.12 -22.41
CA THR A 363 9.08 23.29 -22.16
C THR A 363 8.66 24.74 -22.45
N SER A 364 7.36 24.98 -22.54
CA SER A 364 6.77 26.31 -22.69
C SER A 364 5.47 26.41 -21.88
N GLY A 365 4.99 27.64 -21.66
CA GLY A 365 3.69 27.89 -21.02
C GLY A 365 3.64 27.68 -19.50
N ILE A 366 4.79 27.62 -18.82
CA ILE A 366 4.87 27.58 -17.36
C ILE A 366 5.16 28.99 -16.84
N GLY A 367 4.38 29.43 -15.87
CA GLY A 367 4.46 30.78 -15.33
C GLY A 367 3.91 31.84 -16.28
N HIS A 368 4.04 33.10 -15.88
CA HIS A 368 3.51 34.26 -16.61
C HIS A 368 4.61 35.28 -16.97
N SER A 369 5.86 35.00 -16.61
CA SER A 369 7.02 35.87 -16.83
C SER A 369 8.02 35.23 -17.78
N THR A 370 8.65 36.06 -18.63
CA THR A 370 9.71 35.59 -19.53
C THR A 370 11.01 35.35 -18.75
N VAL A 371 11.50 34.12 -18.77
CA VAL A 371 12.80 33.77 -18.18
C VAL A 371 13.92 34.14 -19.14
N LYS A 372 14.91 34.91 -18.68
CA LYS A 372 16.14 35.22 -19.41
C LYS A 372 17.35 34.83 -18.57
N LEU A 373 18.07 33.81 -19.03
CA LEU A 373 19.30 33.32 -18.41
C LEU A 373 20.40 33.24 -19.49
N SER A 374 21.67 33.34 -19.08
CA SER A 374 22.78 33.19 -20.01
C SER A 374 22.90 31.74 -20.49
N SER A 375 23.29 31.54 -21.75
CA SER A 375 23.46 30.19 -22.32
C SER A 375 24.44 29.34 -21.49
N SER A 376 25.51 29.95 -20.97
CA SER A 376 26.49 29.26 -20.13
C SER A 376 25.89 28.69 -18.84
N ILE A 377 24.98 29.41 -18.16
CA ILE A 377 24.33 28.91 -16.94
C ILE A 377 23.40 27.75 -17.31
N VAL A 378 22.62 27.91 -18.38
CA VAL A 378 21.69 26.88 -18.86
C VAL A 378 22.43 25.59 -19.22
N GLU A 379 23.49 25.68 -20.01
CA GLU A 379 24.32 24.54 -20.42
C GLU A 379 24.95 23.82 -19.21
N GLN A 380 25.57 24.56 -18.28
CA GLN A 380 26.18 23.95 -17.09
C GLN A 380 25.16 23.19 -16.22
N VAL A 381 23.94 23.74 -16.05
CA VAL A 381 22.91 23.08 -15.25
C VAL A 381 22.33 21.86 -15.99
N LEU A 382 22.08 21.95 -17.29
CA LEU A 382 21.62 20.80 -18.08
C LEU A 382 22.65 19.67 -18.10
N ASP A 383 23.94 20.00 -18.21
CA ASP A 383 25.02 19.02 -18.12
C ASP A 383 25.07 18.36 -16.74
N TYR A 384 24.88 19.14 -15.66
CA TYR A 384 24.77 18.59 -14.31
C TYR A 384 23.58 17.63 -14.18
N ILE A 385 22.39 18.00 -14.68
CA ILE A 385 21.19 17.15 -14.65
C ILE A 385 21.46 15.88 -15.44
N LYS A 386 21.97 15.98 -16.67
CA LYS A 386 22.34 14.85 -17.51
C LYS A 386 23.28 13.88 -16.80
N GLN A 387 24.40 14.37 -16.28
CA GLN A 387 25.40 13.53 -15.62
C GLN A 387 24.84 12.88 -14.35
N SER A 388 24.05 13.63 -13.58
CA SER A 388 23.40 13.10 -12.37
C SER A 388 22.39 12.02 -12.72
N THR A 389 21.55 12.23 -13.73
CA THR A 389 20.58 11.22 -14.19
C THR A 389 21.28 9.99 -14.74
N THR A 390 22.28 10.12 -15.63
CA THR A 390 23.05 8.98 -16.16
C THR A 390 23.64 8.13 -15.03
N ARG A 391 24.31 8.76 -14.06
CA ARG A 391 24.95 8.03 -12.96
C ARG A 391 23.95 7.22 -12.13
N ASN A 392 22.73 7.73 -11.96
CA ASN A 392 21.73 7.06 -11.14
C ASN A 392 20.87 6.06 -11.93
N ILE A 393 20.73 6.22 -13.25
CA ILE A 393 20.27 5.15 -14.16
C ILE A 393 21.16 3.91 -13.99
N ASP A 394 22.49 4.09 -14.03
CA ASP A 394 23.42 2.96 -13.89
C ASP A 394 23.30 2.27 -12.52
N ARG A 395 22.98 3.02 -11.45
CA ARG A 395 22.81 2.46 -10.09
C ARG A 395 21.56 1.59 -9.93
N VAL A 396 20.50 1.84 -10.71
CA VAL A 396 19.26 1.05 -10.63
C VAL A 396 19.28 -0.14 -11.59
N LYS A 397 20.17 -0.17 -12.57
CA LYS A 397 20.33 -1.34 -13.44
C LYS A 397 21.04 -2.48 -12.72
N THR A 398 20.57 -3.69 -12.94
CA THR A 398 21.19 -4.93 -12.42
C THR A 398 22.04 -5.65 -13.45
N ASN A 399 21.90 -5.29 -14.73
CA ASN A 399 22.67 -5.83 -15.84
C ASN A 399 23.01 -4.70 -16.85
N GLU A 400 23.80 -5.03 -17.87
CA GLU A 400 24.23 -4.06 -18.88
C GLU A 400 23.19 -3.81 -19.97
N GLU A 401 22.09 -4.58 -20.01
CA GLU A 401 21.10 -4.51 -21.09
C GLU A 401 20.47 -3.12 -21.20
N SER A 402 20.32 -2.63 -22.42
CA SER A 402 19.65 -1.36 -22.65
C SER A 402 18.15 -1.52 -22.41
N VAL A 403 17.56 -0.57 -21.68
CA VAL A 403 16.14 -0.60 -21.30
C VAL A 403 15.46 0.72 -21.63
N PRO A 404 14.13 0.75 -21.82
CA PRO A 404 13.40 2.00 -21.98
C PRO A 404 13.38 2.79 -20.65
N VAL A 405 13.32 4.11 -20.78
CA VAL A 405 13.11 5.06 -19.66
C VAL A 405 11.75 5.71 -19.80
N ILE A 406 10.96 5.70 -18.73
CA ILE A 406 9.65 6.35 -18.65
C ILE A 406 9.77 7.57 -17.73
N LEU A 407 9.49 8.76 -18.26
CA LEU A 407 9.51 10.01 -17.52
C LEU A 407 8.14 10.34 -16.95
N CYS A 408 8.07 10.59 -15.65
CA CYS A 408 6.86 10.88 -14.89
C CYS A 408 7.03 12.12 -14.00
N GLY A 409 5.91 12.67 -13.53
CA GLY A 409 5.89 13.82 -12.65
C GLY A 409 5.96 15.16 -13.39
N GLY A 410 5.41 16.21 -12.79
CA GLY A 410 5.35 17.53 -13.43
C GLY A 410 6.72 18.15 -13.73
N GLY A 411 7.75 17.75 -12.99
CA GLY A 411 9.14 18.16 -13.20
C GLY A 411 9.85 17.37 -14.29
N SER A 412 9.22 16.39 -14.94
CA SER A 412 9.88 15.57 -15.98
C SER A 412 10.37 16.39 -17.18
N ILE A 413 9.89 17.63 -17.30
CA ILE A 413 10.32 18.66 -18.23
C ILE A 413 11.82 18.99 -18.15
N LEU A 414 12.50 18.62 -17.05
CA LEU A 414 13.93 18.83 -16.87
C LEU A 414 14.80 17.92 -17.74
N ILE A 415 14.22 16.86 -18.30
CA ILE A 415 14.91 15.87 -19.14
C ILE A 415 14.33 15.93 -20.54
N ASP A 416 15.18 16.09 -21.55
CA ASP A 416 14.76 16.04 -22.96
C ASP A 416 14.46 14.59 -23.36
N ILE A 417 13.34 14.34 -24.05
CA ILE A 417 13.00 13.02 -24.56
C ILE A 417 13.93 12.56 -25.69
N ASN A 418 14.62 13.50 -26.35
CA ASN A 418 15.62 13.20 -27.38
C ASN A 418 17.02 13.03 -26.79
N GLN A 419 17.16 13.11 -25.47
CA GLN A 419 18.44 12.99 -24.79
C GLN A 419 18.97 11.55 -24.89
N ALA A 420 20.21 11.40 -25.33
CA ALA A 420 20.87 10.10 -25.28
C ALA A 420 21.44 9.84 -23.88
N PHE A 421 21.04 8.71 -23.29
CA PHE A 421 21.66 8.13 -22.11
C PHE A 421 22.31 6.78 -22.49
N ALA A 422 23.49 6.50 -21.92
CA ALA A 422 24.12 5.20 -22.12
C ALA A 422 23.23 4.09 -21.52
N GLY A 423 23.07 2.98 -22.24
CA GLY A 423 22.26 1.86 -21.75
C GLY A 423 20.76 2.12 -21.68
N VAL A 424 20.25 3.11 -22.44
CA VAL A 424 18.82 3.42 -22.59
C VAL A 424 18.43 3.25 -24.06
N THR A 425 17.34 2.51 -24.34
CA THR A 425 16.86 2.29 -25.71
C THR A 425 16.07 3.47 -26.25
N GLU A 426 15.18 4.02 -25.42
CA GLU A 426 14.30 5.13 -25.73
C GLU A 426 13.85 5.84 -24.44
N ILE A 427 13.42 7.09 -24.58
CA ILE A 427 12.82 7.85 -23.49
C ILE A 427 11.38 8.16 -23.87
N ILE A 428 10.45 7.79 -23.00
CA ILE A 428 9.02 7.97 -23.21
C ILE A 428 8.48 8.88 -22.13
N ARG A 429 7.70 9.88 -22.53
CA ARG A 429 6.87 10.68 -21.63
C ARG A 429 5.40 10.42 -21.99
N PRO A 430 4.69 9.55 -21.27
CA PRO A 430 3.35 9.14 -21.67
C PRO A 430 2.33 10.27 -21.51
N ALA A 431 1.16 10.10 -22.12
CA ALA A 431 0.03 10.98 -21.82
C ALA A 431 -0.29 10.94 -20.31
N HIS A 432 -0.72 12.06 -19.74
CA HIS A 432 -1.00 12.19 -18.30
C HIS A 432 0.20 11.98 -17.36
N TYR A 433 1.45 12.07 -17.87
CA TYR A 433 2.68 11.92 -17.07
C TYR A 433 2.72 12.74 -15.76
N ALA A 434 2.05 13.89 -15.74
CA ALA A 434 2.02 14.81 -14.61
C ALA A 434 1.21 14.30 -13.40
N VAL A 435 0.40 13.25 -13.58
CA VAL A 435 -0.44 12.61 -12.54
C VAL A 435 -0.25 11.09 -12.51
N CYS A 436 0.92 10.58 -12.94
CA CYS A 436 1.24 9.15 -12.90
C CYS A 436 1.04 8.53 -11.51
N ASN A 437 1.45 9.22 -10.46
CA ASN A 437 1.21 8.84 -9.07
C ASN A 437 -0.29 8.57 -8.78
N ALA A 438 -1.19 9.49 -9.13
CA ALA A 438 -2.62 9.28 -8.91
C ALA A 438 -3.16 8.11 -9.74
N VAL A 439 -2.68 7.93 -10.99
CA VAL A 439 -3.02 6.79 -11.83
C VAL A 439 -2.58 5.47 -11.21
N GLY A 440 -1.34 5.38 -10.76
CA GLY A 440 -0.86 4.16 -10.09
C GLY A 440 -1.57 3.90 -8.77
N ALA A 441 -1.90 4.94 -8.01
CA ALA A 441 -2.70 4.79 -6.79
C ALA A 441 -4.06 4.13 -7.09
N ALA A 442 -4.70 4.51 -8.20
CA ALA A 442 -5.96 3.93 -8.64
C ALA A 442 -5.85 2.48 -9.17
N LEU A 443 -4.64 2.02 -9.50
CA LEU A 443 -4.37 0.71 -10.12
C LEU A 443 -3.68 -0.27 -9.17
N CYS A 444 -3.34 0.16 -7.95
CA CYS A 444 -2.82 -0.70 -6.90
C CYS A 444 -3.75 -1.88 -6.62
N SER A 445 -3.17 -3.06 -6.43
CA SER A 445 -3.91 -4.31 -6.27
C SER A 445 -4.25 -4.57 -4.81
N ILE A 446 -5.36 -5.24 -4.52
CA ILE A 446 -5.56 -5.84 -3.19
C ILE A 446 -4.59 -7.02 -3.06
N SER A 447 -3.89 -7.11 -1.93
CA SER A 447 -3.03 -8.26 -1.66
C SER A 447 -3.08 -8.65 -0.20
N ALA A 448 -2.64 -9.87 0.07
CA ALA A 448 -2.27 -10.30 1.41
C ALA A 448 -0.93 -11.02 1.36
N THR A 449 -0.16 -10.88 2.43
CA THR A 449 1.11 -11.58 2.61
C THR A 449 1.01 -12.44 3.84
N ILE A 450 1.50 -13.66 3.72
CA ILE A 450 1.66 -14.57 4.84
C ILE A 450 3.11 -14.98 4.83
N ASP A 451 3.68 -15.14 6.01
CA ASP A 451 5.02 -15.67 6.21
C ASP A 451 4.90 -16.87 7.15
N SER A 452 5.47 -18.02 6.76
CA SER A 452 5.49 -19.22 7.60
C SER A 452 6.91 -19.76 7.69
N ILE A 453 7.34 -20.08 8.90
CA ILE A 453 8.65 -20.68 9.16
C ILE A 453 8.44 -22.15 9.43
N VAL A 454 9.11 -23.00 8.66
CA VAL A 454 8.96 -24.46 8.69
C VAL A 454 10.28 -25.06 9.15
N ASP A 455 10.23 -25.87 10.21
CA ASP A 455 11.38 -26.65 10.61
C ASP A 455 11.62 -27.79 9.61
N LEU A 456 12.78 -27.74 8.95
CA LEU A 456 13.20 -28.73 7.97
C LEU A 456 13.98 -29.89 8.58
N LEU A 457 14.26 -29.86 9.90
CA LEU A 457 15.03 -30.91 10.55
C LEU A 457 14.20 -32.21 10.61
N PRO A 458 14.67 -33.28 9.95
CA PRO A 458 13.93 -34.53 9.90
C PRO A 458 14.10 -35.33 11.19
N SER A 459 13.07 -36.07 11.58
CA SER A 459 13.26 -37.37 12.22
C SER A 459 13.49 -38.49 11.18
N SER A 460 13.23 -38.26 9.88
CA SER A 460 13.63 -39.12 8.74
C SER A 460 13.65 -38.41 7.37
N ILE A 461 14.42 -38.94 6.42
CA ILE A 461 14.82 -38.31 5.13
C ILE A 461 13.64 -37.96 4.20
N ASP A 462 12.51 -38.67 4.28
CA ASP A 462 11.30 -38.40 3.47
C ASP A 462 10.34 -37.37 4.11
N GLY A 463 10.47 -37.08 5.41
CA GLY A 463 9.54 -36.21 6.14
C GLY A 463 9.73 -34.71 5.86
N GLY A 464 10.91 -34.31 5.39
CA GLY A 464 11.24 -32.90 5.13
C GLY A 464 10.51 -32.32 3.92
N ASP A 465 10.43 -33.08 2.81
CA ASP A 465 9.74 -32.62 1.60
C ASP A 465 8.21 -32.68 1.74
N GLN A 466 7.69 -33.66 2.48
CA GLN A 466 6.26 -33.72 2.81
C GLN A 466 5.84 -32.53 3.69
N ARG A 467 6.60 -32.17 4.73
CA ARG A 467 6.35 -30.98 5.55
C ARG A 467 6.49 -29.66 4.77
N LYS A 468 7.45 -29.56 3.84
CA LYS A 468 7.52 -28.40 2.93
C LYS A 468 6.27 -28.30 2.08
N SER A 469 5.75 -29.41 1.57
CA SER A 469 4.55 -29.44 0.74
C SER A 469 3.30 -29.08 1.56
N GLU A 470 3.15 -29.64 2.77
CA GLU A 470 2.06 -29.32 3.70
C GLU A 470 2.10 -27.86 4.15
N ALA A 471 3.28 -27.34 4.48
CA ALA A 471 3.43 -25.94 4.84
C ALA A 471 3.11 -25.01 3.68
N LYS A 472 3.58 -25.31 2.45
CA LYS A 472 3.21 -24.56 1.24
C LYS A 472 1.70 -24.58 1.01
N PHE A 473 1.04 -25.71 1.24
CA PHE A 473 -0.40 -25.84 1.10
C PHE A 473 -1.15 -25.00 2.14
N ASN A 474 -0.80 -25.11 3.42
CA ASN A 474 -1.41 -24.32 4.50
C ASN A 474 -1.22 -22.81 4.28
N HIS A 475 -0.01 -22.42 3.87
CA HIS A 475 0.33 -21.04 3.57
C HIS A 475 -0.54 -20.43 2.45
N ARG A 476 -0.84 -21.20 1.41
CA ARG A 476 -1.74 -20.78 0.33
C ARG A 476 -3.18 -20.63 0.78
N SER A 477 -3.68 -21.61 1.55
CA SER A 477 -5.01 -21.52 2.17
C SER A 477 -5.14 -20.28 3.04
N ASP A 478 -4.12 -19.99 3.85
CA ASP A 478 -4.10 -18.79 4.68
C ASP A 478 -4.08 -17.53 3.81
N ALA A 479 -3.31 -17.51 2.71
CA ALA A 479 -3.18 -16.35 1.83
C ALA A 479 -4.53 -16.00 1.18
N ILE A 480 -5.27 -17.02 0.75
CA ILE A 480 -6.63 -16.88 0.22
C ILE A 480 -7.58 -16.34 1.29
N GLN A 481 -7.49 -16.81 2.54
CA GLN A 481 -8.25 -16.22 3.64
C GLN A 481 -7.89 -14.77 3.92
N ALA A 482 -6.61 -14.42 3.83
CA ALA A 482 -6.16 -13.06 4.07
C ALA A 482 -6.60 -12.12 2.95
N VAL A 483 -6.62 -12.56 1.69
CA VAL A 483 -7.23 -11.83 0.56
C VAL A 483 -8.73 -11.62 0.80
N ALA A 484 -9.45 -12.67 1.23
CA ALA A 484 -10.87 -12.55 1.58
C ALA A 484 -11.07 -11.47 2.67
N ARG A 485 -10.28 -11.50 3.74
CA ARG A 485 -10.34 -10.50 4.82
C ARG A 485 -10.04 -9.08 4.32
N ALA A 486 -9.01 -8.91 3.49
CA ALA A 486 -8.65 -7.61 2.91
C ALA A 486 -9.77 -7.03 2.03
N GLY A 487 -10.54 -7.89 1.35
CA GLY A 487 -11.74 -7.51 0.61
C GLY A 487 -13.03 -7.47 1.44
N HIS A 488 -12.96 -7.58 2.77
CA HIS A 488 -14.11 -7.71 3.67
C HIS A 488 -15.06 -8.89 3.33
N GLY A 489 -14.53 -9.90 2.64
CA GLY A 489 -15.22 -11.12 2.25
C GLY A 489 -14.87 -12.32 3.12
N ARG A 490 -15.33 -13.49 2.67
CA ARG A 490 -15.11 -14.77 3.33
C ARG A 490 -14.76 -15.87 2.33
N VAL A 491 -14.09 -16.91 2.80
CA VAL A 491 -13.82 -18.12 2.03
C VAL A 491 -14.94 -19.13 2.31
N LEU A 492 -15.66 -19.55 1.29
CA LEU A 492 -16.67 -20.62 1.40
C LEU A 492 -16.03 -22.01 1.36
N VAL A 493 -15.05 -22.17 0.47
CA VAL A 493 -14.32 -23.43 0.27
C VAL A 493 -12.85 -23.09 0.16
N SER A 494 -12.03 -23.59 1.10
CA SER A 494 -10.57 -23.46 1.03
C SER A 494 -9.96 -24.55 0.15
N ASP A 495 -10.56 -25.74 0.12
CA ASP A 495 -10.09 -26.87 -0.66
C ASP A 495 -11.20 -27.58 -1.44
N GLY A 496 -11.19 -27.37 -2.75
CA GLY A 496 -12.19 -27.90 -3.66
C GLY A 496 -11.60 -28.47 -4.94
N LYS A 497 -12.14 -29.60 -5.41
CA LYS A 497 -11.84 -30.13 -6.75
C LYS A 497 -13.04 -29.98 -7.65
N VAL A 498 -12.87 -29.36 -8.80
CA VAL A 498 -13.91 -29.31 -9.82
C VAL A 498 -14.13 -30.72 -10.39
N ILE A 499 -15.31 -31.30 -10.14
CA ILE A 499 -15.69 -32.65 -10.60
C ILE A 499 -16.70 -32.64 -11.73
N SER A 500 -17.35 -31.51 -11.99
CA SER A 500 -18.21 -31.33 -13.16
C SER A 500 -18.24 -29.87 -13.57
N VAL A 501 -18.25 -29.62 -14.88
CA VAL A 501 -18.54 -28.30 -15.44
C VAL A 501 -19.42 -28.49 -16.66
N GLU A 502 -20.68 -28.07 -16.56
CA GLU A 502 -21.61 -28.07 -17.68
C GLU A 502 -21.78 -26.65 -18.19
N ARG A 503 -21.49 -26.44 -19.48
CA ARG A 503 -21.54 -25.12 -20.13
C ARG A 503 -22.30 -25.19 -21.43
N HIS A 504 -23.20 -24.23 -21.63
CA HIS A 504 -23.90 -24.04 -22.88
C HIS A 504 -24.09 -22.54 -23.16
N THR A 505 -24.07 -22.16 -24.43
CA THR A 505 -24.34 -20.78 -24.84
C THR A 505 -25.83 -20.62 -25.06
N ALA A 506 -26.45 -19.71 -24.30
CA ALA A 506 -27.87 -19.38 -24.44
C ALA A 506 -28.05 -17.87 -24.43
N ALA A 507 -28.78 -17.34 -25.43
CA ALA A 507 -29.02 -15.91 -25.60
C ALA A 507 -27.75 -15.02 -25.57
N GLY A 508 -26.62 -15.56 -26.02
CA GLY A 508 -25.33 -14.84 -26.05
C GLY A 508 -24.53 -14.90 -24.74
N PHE A 509 -25.02 -15.57 -23.71
CA PHE A 509 -24.34 -15.73 -22.42
C PHE A 509 -23.81 -17.16 -22.24
N ALA A 510 -22.66 -17.29 -21.59
CA ALA A 510 -22.16 -18.58 -21.12
C ALA A 510 -22.94 -18.96 -19.85
N ARG A 511 -23.86 -19.92 -19.98
CA ARG A 511 -24.69 -20.42 -18.87
C ARG A 511 -24.28 -21.82 -18.50
N GLY A 512 -24.39 -22.13 -17.22
CA GLY A 512 -24.01 -23.44 -16.74
C GLY A 512 -24.01 -23.57 -15.24
N HIS A 513 -23.57 -24.74 -14.80
CA HIS A 513 -23.27 -24.99 -13.41
C HIS A 513 -21.98 -25.81 -13.33
N LEU A 514 -21.26 -25.62 -12.22
CA LEU A 514 -20.08 -26.40 -11.88
C LEU A 514 -20.28 -27.03 -10.52
N THR A 515 -19.71 -28.22 -10.35
CA THR A 515 -19.73 -28.94 -9.08
C THR A 515 -18.30 -29.08 -8.57
N ILE A 516 -18.09 -28.67 -7.32
CA ILE A 516 -16.82 -28.72 -6.60
C ILE A 516 -16.98 -29.73 -5.48
N GLU A 517 -16.19 -30.79 -5.53
CA GLU A 517 -16.03 -31.75 -4.45
C GLU A 517 -15.26 -31.08 -3.30
N THR A 518 -15.83 -31.11 -2.10
CA THR A 518 -15.21 -30.60 -0.87
C THR A 518 -15.28 -31.66 0.24
N VAL A 519 -14.71 -31.39 1.40
CA VAL A 519 -14.80 -32.30 2.56
C VAL A 519 -16.24 -32.35 3.08
N GLY A 520 -16.95 -33.43 2.75
CA GLY A 520 -18.25 -33.78 3.31
C GLY A 520 -19.44 -33.47 2.41
N ARG A 521 -19.49 -32.29 1.77
CA ARG A 521 -20.60 -31.86 0.88
C ARG A 521 -20.06 -31.32 -0.43
N ASN A 522 -20.80 -31.49 -1.53
CA ASN A 522 -20.41 -30.87 -2.79
C ASN A 522 -20.97 -29.45 -2.90
N LEU A 523 -20.14 -28.52 -3.34
CA LEU A 523 -20.58 -27.16 -3.66
C LEU A 523 -20.98 -27.09 -5.14
N VAL A 524 -22.19 -26.63 -5.41
CA VAL A 524 -22.72 -26.35 -6.75
C VAL A 524 -22.76 -24.85 -6.95
N ILE A 525 -22.15 -24.37 -8.03
CA ILE A 525 -22.17 -22.96 -8.43
C ILE A 525 -22.85 -22.86 -9.79
N ASP A 526 -23.94 -22.10 -9.89
CA ASP A 526 -24.54 -21.75 -11.18
C ASP A 526 -24.01 -20.39 -11.64
N PHE A 527 -23.81 -20.24 -12.95
CA PHE A 527 -23.25 -19.03 -13.53
C PHE A 527 -23.94 -18.62 -14.84
N GLN A 528 -23.89 -17.31 -15.11
CA GLN A 528 -24.23 -16.68 -16.40
C GLN A 528 -23.23 -15.55 -16.65
N ASN A 529 -22.14 -15.84 -17.37
CA ASN A 529 -20.90 -15.05 -17.46
C ASN A 529 -20.18 -14.87 -16.10
N GLU A 530 -20.92 -14.57 -15.05
CA GLU A 530 -20.50 -14.46 -13.65
C GLU A 530 -21.13 -15.57 -12.79
N ASN A 531 -20.50 -15.89 -11.66
CA ASN A 531 -21.02 -16.84 -10.69
C ASN A 531 -22.22 -16.22 -9.94
N LEU A 532 -23.40 -16.81 -10.08
CA LEU A 532 -24.66 -16.24 -9.61
C LEU A 532 -25.07 -16.72 -8.22
N ILE A 533 -24.93 -18.02 -7.97
CA ILE A 533 -25.35 -18.67 -6.73
C ILE A 533 -24.40 -19.80 -6.38
N ALA A 534 -23.96 -19.83 -5.12
CA ALA A 534 -23.21 -20.93 -4.53
C ALA A 534 -24.08 -21.62 -3.48
N ARG A 535 -24.30 -22.92 -3.64
CA ARG A 535 -25.10 -23.75 -2.73
C ARG A 535 -24.47 -25.11 -2.53
N PHE A 536 -24.73 -25.75 -1.40
CA PHE A 536 -24.44 -27.17 -1.26
C PHE A 536 -25.44 -28.03 -2.04
N ASP A 537 -25.07 -29.27 -2.30
CA ASP A 537 -25.86 -30.26 -3.04
C ASP A 537 -27.19 -30.66 -2.38
N ASP A 538 -27.33 -30.45 -1.06
CA ASP A 538 -28.59 -30.57 -0.33
C ASP A 538 -29.50 -29.32 -0.41
N GLY A 539 -29.05 -28.27 -1.10
CA GLY A 539 -29.82 -27.05 -1.36
C GLY A 539 -29.56 -25.88 -0.41
N GLU A 540 -28.68 -25.99 0.58
CA GLU A 540 -28.30 -24.85 1.44
C GLU A 540 -27.57 -23.76 0.62
N ILE A 541 -28.12 -22.56 0.60
CA ILE A 541 -27.56 -21.42 -0.14
C ILE A 541 -26.52 -20.71 0.72
N LEU A 542 -25.29 -20.58 0.20
CA LEU A 542 -24.17 -19.97 0.90
C LEU A 542 -23.92 -18.51 0.48
N ALA A 543 -24.15 -18.20 -0.79
CA ALA A 543 -24.00 -16.86 -1.35
C ALA A 543 -24.78 -16.73 -2.66
N THR A 544 -25.25 -15.52 -2.94
CA THR A 544 -25.87 -15.15 -4.22
C THR A 544 -25.43 -13.75 -4.63
N VAL A 545 -25.57 -13.44 -5.92
CA VAL A 545 -25.48 -12.06 -6.41
C VAL A 545 -26.47 -11.14 -5.65
N PRO A 546 -26.09 -9.88 -5.38
CA PRO A 546 -24.96 -9.13 -5.97
C PRO A 546 -23.58 -9.37 -5.35
N ASP A 547 -23.42 -10.20 -4.30
CA ASP A 547 -22.09 -10.51 -3.79
C ASP A 547 -21.24 -11.21 -4.88
N LEU A 548 -19.97 -10.86 -4.96
CA LEU A 548 -19.06 -11.40 -5.97
C LEU A 548 -18.52 -12.76 -5.52
N ILE A 549 -18.99 -13.81 -6.18
CA ILE A 549 -18.52 -15.19 -5.96
C ILE A 549 -17.33 -15.43 -6.90
N THR A 550 -16.13 -15.56 -6.34
CA THR A 550 -14.87 -15.69 -7.09
C THR A 550 -14.24 -17.06 -6.86
N LEU A 551 -13.82 -17.73 -7.93
CA LEU A 551 -12.97 -18.91 -7.85
C LEU A 551 -11.52 -18.49 -8.06
N VAL A 552 -10.62 -19.01 -7.24
CA VAL A 552 -9.16 -18.88 -7.44
C VAL A 552 -8.53 -20.26 -7.52
N GLU A 553 -7.50 -20.40 -8.34
CA GLU A 553 -6.70 -21.62 -8.43
C GLU A 553 -5.87 -21.77 -7.14
N GLN A 554 -5.79 -22.97 -6.57
CA GLN A 554 -5.21 -23.17 -5.24
C GLN A 554 -3.70 -22.93 -5.18
N ASP A 555 -2.97 -23.21 -6.25
CA ASP A 555 -1.51 -23.14 -6.28
C ASP A 555 -0.99 -21.72 -6.53
N SER A 556 -1.66 -20.96 -7.39
CA SER A 556 -1.27 -19.61 -7.82
C SER A 556 -2.09 -18.50 -7.17
N ALA A 557 -3.26 -18.82 -6.59
CA ALA A 557 -4.27 -17.86 -6.16
C ALA A 557 -4.75 -16.91 -7.28
N GLU A 558 -4.52 -17.27 -8.55
CA GLU A 558 -5.02 -16.52 -9.70
C GLU A 558 -6.53 -16.75 -9.85
N PRO A 559 -7.29 -15.70 -10.23
CA PRO A 559 -8.72 -15.85 -10.47
C PRO A 559 -8.98 -16.78 -11.66
N VAL A 560 -9.94 -17.68 -11.50
CA VAL A 560 -10.38 -18.61 -12.56
C VAL A 560 -11.77 -18.19 -13.03
N SER A 561 -11.85 -17.75 -14.29
CA SER A 561 -13.13 -17.34 -14.89
C SER A 561 -14.03 -18.53 -15.22
N THR A 562 -15.33 -18.26 -15.37
CA THR A 562 -16.34 -19.25 -15.81
C THR A 562 -16.01 -19.84 -17.20
N GLU A 563 -15.23 -19.13 -18.02
CA GLU A 563 -14.77 -19.54 -19.34
C GLU A 563 -13.55 -20.47 -19.28
N THR A 564 -12.68 -20.28 -18.30
CA THR A 564 -11.39 -20.98 -18.19
C THR A 564 -11.40 -22.16 -17.24
N ILE A 565 -12.36 -22.21 -16.29
CA ILE A 565 -12.52 -23.32 -15.34
C ILE A 565 -12.66 -24.66 -16.06
N LYS A 566 -12.06 -25.74 -15.56
CA LYS A 566 -12.16 -27.09 -16.17
C LYS A 566 -12.27 -28.17 -15.11
N TYR A 567 -12.75 -29.35 -15.52
CA TYR A 567 -12.68 -30.55 -14.70
C TYR A 567 -11.26 -30.77 -14.19
N GLY A 568 -11.15 -31.15 -12.91
CA GLY A 568 -9.89 -31.45 -12.24
C GLY A 568 -9.17 -30.23 -11.64
N TYR A 569 -9.62 -29.00 -11.90
CA TYR A 569 -9.04 -27.82 -11.28
C TYR A 569 -9.18 -27.89 -9.76
N ARG A 570 -8.10 -27.47 -9.08
CA ARG A 570 -8.05 -27.31 -7.65
C ARG A 570 -8.31 -25.85 -7.34
N VAL A 571 -9.43 -25.57 -6.66
CA VAL A 571 -9.93 -24.21 -6.46
C VAL A 571 -10.32 -23.93 -5.02
N SER A 572 -10.20 -22.66 -4.65
CA SER A 572 -10.88 -22.09 -3.50
C SER A 572 -11.98 -21.14 -3.97
N VAL A 573 -13.06 -21.05 -3.19
CA VAL A 573 -14.21 -20.20 -3.50
C VAL A 573 -14.31 -19.10 -2.46
N LEU A 574 -14.19 -17.86 -2.91
CA LEU A 574 -14.32 -16.64 -2.11
C LEU A 574 -15.64 -15.95 -2.42
N VAL A 575 -16.16 -15.23 -1.44
CA VAL A 575 -17.30 -14.33 -1.62
C VAL A 575 -16.91 -12.96 -1.08
N LEU A 576 -16.89 -11.97 -1.98
CA LEU A 576 -16.61 -10.58 -1.66
C LEU A 576 -17.94 -9.81 -1.63
N PRO A 577 -18.14 -8.93 -0.62
CA PRO A 577 -19.41 -8.24 -0.44
C PRO A 577 -19.69 -7.25 -1.58
N ALA A 578 -20.95 -7.19 -2.00
CA ALA A 578 -21.44 -6.18 -2.91
C ALA A 578 -21.42 -4.79 -2.26
N PRO A 579 -21.22 -3.71 -3.04
CA PRO A 579 -21.44 -2.34 -2.57
C PRO A 579 -22.87 -2.15 -2.06
N GLU A 580 -23.06 -1.35 -1.00
CA GLU A 580 -24.37 -1.10 -0.38
C GLU A 580 -25.43 -0.59 -1.39
N ALA A 581 -25.01 0.12 -2.43
CA ALA A 581 -25.90 0.59 -3.48
C ALA A 581 -26.58 -0.56 -4.25
N MET A 582 -25.89 -1.70 -4.40
CA MET A 582 -26.39 -2.90 -5.07
C MET A 582 -27.26 -3.78 -4.16
N THR A 583 -27.25 -3.56 -2.85
CA THR A 583 -28.00 -4.37 -1.88
C THR A 583 -29.32 -3.75 -1.43
N THR A 584 -29.68 -2.57 -1.97
CA THR A 584 -30.99 -1.96 -1.70
C THR A 584 -32.13 -2.80 -2.28
N PRO A 585 -33.35 -2.78 -1.68
CA PRO A 585 -34.48 -3.58 -2.20
C PRO A 585 -34.74 -3.37 -3.69
N ARG A 586 -34.65 -2.11 -4.15
CA ARG A 586 -34.81 -1.74 -5.56
C ARG A 586 -33.67 -2.24 -6.44
N ALA A 587 -32.43 -2.21 -5.96
CA ALA A 587 -31.31 -2.76 -6.71
C ALA A 587 -31.44 -4.28 -6.84
N LEU A 588 -31.84 -4.98 -5.78
CA LEU A 588 -32.04 -6.43 -5.78
C LEU A 588 -33.12 -6.91 -6.78
N GLU A 589 -34.08 -6.05 -7.16
CA GLU A 589 -35.02 -6.34 -8.25
C GLU A 589 -34.32 -6.49 -9.62
N THR A 590 -33.13 -5.87 -9.78
CA THR A 590 -32.38 -5.84 -11.04
C THR A 590 -31.12 -6.68 -11.01
N VAL A 591 -30.38 -6.66 -9.88
CA VAL A 591 -29.08 -7.35 -9.73
C VAL A 591 -29.13 -8.52 -8.75
N GLY A 592 -30.27 -8.75 -8.10
CA GLY A 592 -30.46 -9.88 -7.20
C GLY A 592 -30.79 -11.17 -7.96
N ILE A 593 -30.67 -12.30 -7.27
CA ILE A 593 -30.78 -13.64 -7.85
C ILE A 593 -32.11 -13.91 -8.60
N LYS A 594 -33.20 -13.27 -8.17
CA LYS A 594 -34.52 -13.37 -8.84
C LYS A 594 -34.52 -12.78 -10.25
N ALA A 595 -33.75 -11.71 -10.49
CA ALA A 595 -33.61 -11.09 -11.81
C ALA A 595 -32.94 -12.04 -12.82
N PHE A 596 -32.16 -13.00 -12.34
CA PHE A 596 -31.52 -14.04 -13.13
C PHE A 596 -32.39 -15.30 -13.32
N GLY A 597 -33.66 -15.26 -12.90
CA GLY A 597 -34.64 -16.34 -13.13
C GLY A 597 -34.65 -17.44 -12.06
N TYR A 598 -33.99 -17.22 -10.92
CA TYR A 598 -34.06 -18.14 -9.78
C TYR A 598 -35.17 -17.74 -8.83
N ASP A 599 -36.24 -18.53 -8.79
CA ASP A 599 -37.32 -18.36 -7.81
C ASP A 599 -37.00 -19.19 -6.56
N LEU A 600 -36.53 -18.51 -5.51
CA LEU A 600 -36.14 -19.11 -4.24
C LEU A 600 -37.15 -18.68 -3.16
N PRO A 601 -38.25 -19.43 -2.96
CA PRO A 601 -39.41 -18.97 -2.19
C PRO A 601 -39.15 -18.74 -0.70
N ASN A 602 -38.02 -19.21 -0.17
CA ASN A 602 -37.63 -19.07 1.25
C ASN A 602 -36.24 -18.44 1.43
N TYR A 603 -35.73 -17.76 0.40
CA TYR A 603 -34.43 -17.09 0.45
C TYR A 603 -34.60 -15.57 0.41
N GLU A 604 -34.11 -14.92 1.46
CA GLU A 604 -33.86 -13.48 1.47
C GLU A 604 -32.37 -13.27 1.30
N TYR A 605 -31.98 -12.25 0.52
CA TYR A 605 -30.58 -11.93 0.33
C TYR A 605 -29.96 -11.52 1.68
N ILE A 606 -28.94 -12.26 2.10
CA ILE A 606 -28.15 -11.94 3.29
C ILE A 606 -26.78 -11.50 2.79
N PRO A 607 -26.37 -10.23 3.01
CA PRO A 607 -25.05 -9.77 2.60
C PRO A 607 -23.94 -10.66 3.17
N SER A 608 -22.90 -10.94 2.37
CA SER A 608 -21.78 -11.79 2.78
C SER A 608 -20.89 -11.18 3.86
N HIS A 609 -21.05 -9.88 4.15
CA HIS A 609 -20.42 -9.21 5.28
C HIS A 609 -21.36 -9.23 6.49
N ALA A 610 -20.83 -9.47 7.68
CA ALA A 610 -21.55 -9.09 8.90
C ALA A 610 -21.87 -7.58 8.79
N PRO A 611 -23.01 -7.08 9.30
CA PRO A 611 -23.18 -5.65 9.45
C PRO A 611 -21.92 -5.14 10.13
N ILE A 612 -21.25 -4.16 9.51
CA ILE A 612 -20.14 -3.48 10.16
C ILE A 612 -20.78 -2.91 11.40
N ASN A 613 -20.62 -3.61 12.53
CA ASN A 613 -20.90 -3.00 13.80
C ASN A 613 -19.92 -1.85 13.80
N SER A 614 -20.44 -0.64 13.71
CA SER A 614 -19.63 0.49 14.04
C SER A 614 -19.04 0.21 15.42
N VAL A 615 -17.87 0.77 15.73
CA VAL A 615 -17.40 0.79 17.12
C VAL A 615 -18.52 1.31 18.04
N TRP A 616 -19.46 2.12 17.53
CA TRP A 616 -20.69 2.46 18.24
C TRP A 616 -21.64 1.27 18.52
N ASP A 617 -21.91 0.39 17.57
CA ASP A 617 -22.79 -0.78 17.75
C ASP A 617 -22.15 -1.86 18.65
N VAL A 618 -20.82 -2.03 18.61
CA VAL A 618 -20.11 -2.96 19.52
C VAL A 618 -20.04 -2.41 20.95
N PHE A 619 -19.91 -1.09 21.12
CA PHE A 619 -19.66 -0.47 22.44
C PHE A 619 -20.90 0.11 23.12
N TYR A 620 -22.00 0.40 22.40
CA TYR A 620 -23.13 1.18 22.97
C TYR A 620 -24.54 0.58 22.79
N LYS A 621 -24.73 -0.53 22.07
CA LYS A 621 -25.99 -1.30 22.12
C LYS A 621 -25.94 -2.33 23.26
N LYS A 622 -26.04 -1.85 24.49
CA LYS A 622 -26.71 -2.58 25.57
C LYS A 622 -27.94 -1.78 25.96
N ASP A 623 -29.06 -2.46 26.02
CA ASP A 623 -30.40 -1.93 26.28
C ASP A 623 -30.40 -0.78 27.28
N ILE A 624 -30.85 0.39 26.82
CA ILE A 624 -31.36 1.44 27.72
C ILE A 624 -32.88 1.34 27.59
N ASP A 625 -33.48 0.59 28.50
CA ASP A 625 -34.88 0.79 28.84
C ASP A 625 -34.99 2.13 29.59
N VAL A 626 -35.72 3.06 28.96
CA VAL A 626 -36.25 4.36 29.42
C VAL A 626 -35.26 5.49 29.66
#